data_AF-A0A961CK56-F1
#
_entry.id   AF-A0A961CK56-F1
#
_cell.length_a   1.000
_cell.length_b   1.000
_cell.length_c   1.000
_cell.angle_alpha   90.00
_cell.angle_beta   90.00
_cell.angle_gamma   90.00
#
_symmetry.space_group_name_H-M   'P 1'
#
loop_
_entity.id
_entity.type
_entity.pdbx_description
1 polymer ?
#
loop_
_entity_poly.entity_id
_entity_poly.type
_entity_poly.pdbx_seq_one_letter_code
_entity_poly.pdbx_strand_id
1 'polypeptide(L)'
;MVGKSAATTLTAAAVAAGVLGTAGVSLAPSAGATCASLFGFSTDPARCTSSPLGIAVAIGAGAGARAAGLLGVAFAAGPDSLADNSGGALNVAVQLGANGTAVADGFLNIAASVSLGTTVPGGSEVRAQGGFGNIALNLFGDGTQLPDEGLSVIADGMLNFAGNLGGADNAVLAGRNGDNGVLNAAVSMLGTGSNVVAGNGFLNAAAQLGGTGNRAFALNGTALVAAQLGGTGNAVYARNGSALAAAQIDGSGNQVDATNGFLNAAAQFGGTGNVVIATNGAANSASQIGGDYNTVRAGGDGGADGYFTSAFSVLSSGRDALQRNTVLASPGPLAIAGSVGQESATIVQNGPGININRSSAAAARRASAATRSTPADGPGTKATARR
;
A
#
# COMPACT_ATOMS: atom_id res chain seq x y z
N MET A 1 -55.83 -37.21 -11.22
CA MET A 1 -55.58 -36.80 -12.62
C MET A 1 -54.27 -36.01 -12.60
N VAL A 2 -53.17 -36.46 -13.21
CA VAL A 2 -52.84 -36.43 -14.67
C VAL A 2 -52.66 -34.97 -15.14
N GLY A 3 -51.53 -34.51 -15.70
CA GLY A 3 -50.22 -35.14 -16.04
C GLY A 3 -49.04 -34.15 -15.87
N LYS A 4 -47.75 -34.55 -15.94
CA LYS A 4 -46.90 -34.77 -17.16
C LYS A 4 -46.82 -33.53 -18.07
N SER A 5 -45.66 -33.04 -18.53
CA SER A 5 -44.27 -33.56 -18.64
C SER A 5 -43.24 -32.44 -18.26
N ALA A 6 -41.90 -32.49 -18.42
CA ALA A 6 -41.01 -33.38 -19.18
C ALA A 6 -39.62 -33.61 -18.52
N ALA A 7 -38.51 -33.16 -19.14
CA ALA A 7 -37.15 -33.68 -18.96
C ALA A 7 -36.05 -32.74 -19.49
N THR A 8 -34.82 -32.88 -18.99
CA THR A 8 -33.54 -32.81 -19.74
C THR A 8 -32.47 -33.53 -18.91
N THR A 9 -31.54 -34.23 -19.56
CA THR A 9 -30.55 -35.12 -18.93
C THR A 9 -29.14 -34.80 -19.42
N LEU A 10 -28.12 -34.90 -18.57
CA LEU A 10 -26.71 -34.88 -18.99
C LEU A 10 -25.88 -35.88 -18.16
N THR A 11 -24.89 -36.52 -18.79
CA THR A 11 -24.10 -37.62 -18.20
C THR A 11 -22.60 -37.46 -18.46
N ALA A 12 -21.79 -37.69 -17.43
CA ALA A 12 -20.34 -37.92 -17.52
C ALA A 12 -19.87 -38.81 -16.36
N ALA A 13 -18.74 -39.49 -16.51
CA ALA A 13 -18.21 -40.47 -15.54
C ALA A 13 -16.73 -40.23 -15.24
N ALA A 14 -16.23 -40.80 -14.13
CA ALA A 14 -14.82 -40.79 -13.75
C ALA A 14 -14.39 -42.13 -13.14
N VAL A 15 -13.11 -42.50 -13.30
CA VAL A 15 -12.48 -43.76 -12.86
C VAL A 15 -11.18 -43.43 -12.10
N ALA A 16 -10.65 -44.38 -11.30
CA ALA A 16 -9.84 -44.10 -10.10
C ALA A 16 -8.37 -44.63 -10.12
N ALA A 17 -7.72 -44.56 -8.94
CA ALA A 17 -6.36 -45.00 -8.54
C ALA A 17 -5.18 -44.06 -8.90
N GLY A 18 -4.06 -44.04 -8.15
CA GLY A 18 -3.69 -44.81 -6.94
C GLY A 18 -2.38 -44.29 -6.28
N VAL A 19 -1.96 -44.84 -5.14
CA VAL A 19 -0.86 -44.31 -4.28
C VAL A 19 0.21 -45.36 -3.95
N LEU A 20 1.50 -45.00 -4.04
CA LEU A 20 2.71 -45.60 -3.42
C LEU A 20 3.94 -44.76 -3.89
N GLY A 21 5.06 -44.59 -3.18
CA GLY A 21 5.46 -44.99 -1.82
C GLY A 21 6.86 -44.41 -1.50
N THR A 22 7.29 -44.40 -0.23
CA THR A 22 8.52 -43.69 0.22
C THR A 22 9.70 -44.61 0.57
N ALA A 23 10.90 -44.25 0.11
CA ALA A 23 12.18 -44.70 0.65
C ALA A 23 13.25 -43.61 0.42
N GLY A 24 14.20 -43.42 1.35
CA GLY A 24 15.21 -42.36 1.29
C GLY A 24 16.65 -42.89 1.39
N VAL A 25 17.61 -42.13 0.87
CA VAL A 25 19.05 -42.39 0.98
C VAL A 25 19.79 -41.07 1.25
N SER A 26 20.90 -41.15 1.98
CA SER A 26 21.79 -40.06 2.38
C SER A 26 22.48 -39.34 1.23
N LEU A 27 22.81 -38.06 1.43
CA LEU A 27 23.88 -37.29 0.78
C LEU A 27 24.03 -37.55 -0.72
N ALA A 28 23.18 -36.89 -1.52
CA ALA A 28 23.37 -36.86 -2.96
C ALA A 28 24.79 -36.34 -3.30
N PRO A 29 25.52 -36.99 -4.24
CA PRO A 29 26.78 -36.44 -4.73
C PRO A 29 26.53 -35.08 -5.37
N SER A 30 27.53 -34.20 -5.36
CA SER A 30 27.43 -32.86 -5.97
C SER A 30 27.01 -32.97 -7.44
N ALA A 31 25.74 -32.68 -7.72
CA ALA A 31 25.18 -32.78 -9.05
C ALA A 31 25.93 -31.84 -9.99
N GLY A 32 26.58 -32.39 -11.02
CA GLY A 32 27.50 -31.65 -11.87
C GLY A 32 26.82 -30.43 -12.51
N ALA A 33 27.23 -29.23 -12.09
CA ALA A 33 26.75 -27.99 -12.68
C ALA A 33 27.06 -27.99 -14.19
N THR A 34 26.02 -27.94 -15.01
CA THR A 34 26.13 -27.88 -16.46
C THR A 34 26.28 -26.42 -16.85
N CYS A 35 27.51 -26.01 -17.13
CA CYS A 35 27.83 -24.69 -17.64
C CYS A 35 27.79 -24.63 -19.16
N ALA A 36 27.16 -23.59 -19.71
CA ALA A 36 27.27 -23.21 -21.11
C ALA A 36 27.55 -21.70 -21.22
N SER A 37 28.60 -21.36 -21.98
CA SER A 37 28.78 -20.02 -22.53
C SER A 37 28.58 -20.11 -24.03
N LEU A 38 27.62 -19.36 -24.58
CA LEU A 38 27.32 -19.44 -26.02
C LEU A 38 28.36 -18.74 -26.89
N PHE A 39 29.20 -17.89 -26.29
CA PHE A 39 30.12 -17.02 -27.02
C PHE A 39 31.48 -16.75 -26.32
N GLY A 40 31.71 -17.26 -25.10
CA GLY A 40 32.86 -16.88 -24.27
C GLY A 40 33.62 -18.01 -23.60
N PHE A 41 34.77 -17.67 -23.01
CA PHE A 41 35.62 -18.61 -22.27
C PHE A 41 35.04 -18.89 -20.89
N SER A 42 34.78 -20.17 -20.57
CA SER A 42 34.55 -20.63 -19.21
C SER A 42 35.77 -21.37 -18.69
N THR A 43 36.28 -20.97 -17.51
CA THR A 43 37.46 -21.58 -16.86
C THR A 43 37.15 -22.25 -15.52
N ASP A 44 35.89 -22.22 -15.08
CA ASP A 44 35.41 -22.78 -13.81
C ASP A 44 34.16 -23.64 -14.07
N PRO A 45 34.17 -24.95 -13.74
CA PRO A 45 33.00 -25.82 -13.94
C PRO A 45 31.84 -25.53 -13.00
N ALA A 46 32.04 -24.76 -11.92
CA ALA A 46 30.98 -24.34 -11.00
C ALA A 46 30.43 -22.93 -11.31
N ARG A 47 31.16 -22.12 -12.11
CA ARG A 47 30.82 -20.71 -12.39
C ARG A 47 30.99 -20.36 -13.86
N CYS A 48 29.87 -20.38 -14.56
CA CYS A 48 29.78 -20.18 -16.00
C CYS A 48 29.98 -18.69 -16.31
N THR A 49 31.21 -18.32 -16.67
CA THR A 49 31.60 -16.94 -16.99
C THR A 49 31.48 -16.68 -18.49
N SER A 50 31.11 -15.46 -18.91
CA SER A 50 30.82 -15.19 -20.32
C SER A 50 30.97 -13.74 -20.77
N SER A 51 31.80 -13.56 -21.79
CA SER A 51 31.78 -12.43 -22.72
C SER A 51 32.24 -12.92 -24.10
N PRO A 52 31.69 -12.37 -25.19
CA PRO A 52 32.37 -11.26 -25.82
C PRO A 52 31.79 -9.97 -25.27
N LEU A 53 30.45 -9.88 -25.26
CA LEU A 53 29.66 -8.79 -24.72
C LEU A 53 28.15 -9.14 -24.44
N GLY A 54 27.61 -10.29 -23.98
CA GLY A 54 28.10 -11.59 -23.48
C GLY A 54 26.94 -12.45 -22.90
N ILE A 55 26.90 -13.80 -23.01
CA ILE A 55 25.78 -14.66 -22.49
C ILE A 55 26.27 -15.88 -21.70
N ALA A 56 25.81 -16.03 -20.44
CA ALA A 56 26.09 -17.13 -19.52
C ALA A 56 24.85 -17.94 -19.12
N VAL A 57 24.97 -19.28 -19.12
CA VAL A 57 23.93 -20.23 -18.71
C VAL A 57 24.51 -21.24 -17.72
N ALA A 58 23.87 -21.39 -16.56
CA ALA A 58 24.24 -22.33 -15.49
C ALA A 58 23.03 -23.19 -15.09
N ILE A 59 23.19 -24.52 -15.05
CA ILE A 59 22.11 -25.44 -14.67
C ILE A 59 22.63 -26.46 -13.65
N GLY A 60 22.08 -26.47 -12.43
CA GLY A 60 22.45 -27.35 -11.33
C GLY A 60 22.20 -26.71 -9.97
N ALA A 61 22.20 -27.55 -8.91
CA ALA A 61 22.18 -27.04 -7.54
C ALA A 61 23.48 -26.27 -7.25
N GLY A 62 23.38 -25.05 -6.71
CA GLY A 62 24.54 -24.18 -6.46
C GLY A 62 25.20 -23.59 -7.73
N ALA A 63 24.57 -23.72 -8.91
CA ALA A 63 25.18 -23.31 -10.17
C ALA A 63 25.09 -21.78 -10.38
N GLY A 64 26.22 -21.14 -10.73
CA GLY A 64 26.32 -19.69 -10.94
C GLY A 64 26.58 -19.30 -12.39
N ALA A 65 25.76 -18.39 -12.93
CA ALA A 65 25.95 -17.78 -14.25
C ALA A 65 26.40 -16.33 -14.13
N ARG A 66 27.43 -15.96 -14.89
CA ARG A 66 28.04 -14.62 -14.91
C ARG A 66 28.26 -14.09 -16.31
N ALA A 67 27.46 -13.11 -16.70
CA ALA A 67 27.65 -12.37 -17.95
C ALA A 67 28.11 -10.94 -17.65
N ALA A 68 29.00 -10.42 -18.48
CA ALA A 68 29.46 -9.03 -18.43
C ALA A 68 29.77 -8.52 -19.83
N GLY A 69 29.63 -7.21 -20.03
CA GLY A 69 29.85 -6.52 -21.30
C GLY A 69 28.59 -5.83 -21.82
N LEU A 70 28.70 -5.21 -23.00
CA LEU A 70 27.72 -4.24 -23.52
C LEU A 70 26.25 -4.74 -23.50
N LEU A 71 26.01 -6.02 -23.78
CA LEU A 71 24.72 -6.70 -23.79
C LEU A 71 24.82 -8.03 -23.00
N GLY A 72 24.90 -7.95 -21.68
CA GLY A 72 24.97 -9.14 -20.83
C GLY A 72 23.64 -9.89 -20.76
N VAL A 73 23.66 -11.23 -20.73
CA VAL A 73 22.55 -12.07 -20.21
C VAL A 73 23.08 -13.20 -19.31
N ALA A 74 22.66 -13.27 -18.05
CA ALA A 74 22.98 -14.35 -17.12
C ALA A 74 21.72 -15.13 -16.75
N PHE A 75 21.78 -16.46 -16.87
CA PHE A 75 20.67 -17.36 -16.55
C PHE A 75 21.16 -18.51 -15.67
N ALA A 76 20.53 -18.72 -14.52
CA ALA A 76 20.88 -19.80 -13.59
C ALA A 76 19.63 -20.59 -13.17
N ALA A 77 19.70 -21.92 -13.18
CA ALA A 77 18.58 -22.80 -12.88
C ALA A 77 18.96 -23.96 -11.95
N GLY A 78 18.32 -24.02 -10.78
CA GLY A 78 18.50 -25.00 -9.71
C GLY A 78 18.20 -24.38 -8.34
N PRO A 79 18.06 -25.19 -7.27
CA PRO A 79 18.14 -24.64 -5.92
C PRO A 79 19.52 -24.00 -5.70
N ASP A 80 19.59 -22.96 -4.87
CA ASP A 80 20.86 -22.27 -4.53
C ASP A 80 21.57 -21.64 -5.75
N SER A 81 20.82 -21.35 -6.83
CA SER A 81 21.36 -20.83 -8.09
C SER A 81 21.51 -19.31 -8.10
N LEU A 82 22.53 -18.82 -8.82
CA LEU A 82 22.91 -17.40 -8.90
C LEU A 82 22.98 -16.92 -10.35
N ALA A 83 22.13 -15.96 -10.71
CA ALA A 83 22.24 -15.21 -11.96
C ALA A 83 22.79 -13.80 -11.67
N ASP A 84 24.00 -13.53 -12.14
CA ASP A 84 24.76 -12.29 -11.87
C ASP A 84 25.15 -11.65 -13.20
N ASN A 85 24.67 -10.43 -13.45
CA ASN A 85 24.89 -9.71 -14.69
C ASN A 85 25.24 -8.25 -14.44
N SER A 86 26.54 -7.97 -14.42
CA SER A 86 27.07 -6.74 -13.86
C SER A 86 27.99 -6.04 -14.86
N GLY A 87 27.57 -4.88 -15.35
CA GLY A 87 28.38 -3.99 -16.19
C GLY A 87 28.11 -4.14 -17.70
N GLY A 88 27.20 -3.29 -18.20
CA GLY A 88 26.77 -3.24 -19.60
C GLY A 88 25.81 -2.09 -19.88
N ALA A 89 25.49 -1.88 -21.16
CA ALA A 89 24.40 -0.98 -21.56
C ALA A 89 23.02 -1.65 -21.40
N LEU A 90 22.98 -2.98 -21.55
CA LEU A 90 21.85 -3.83 -21.18
C LEU A 90 22.34 -5.01 -20.34
N ASN A 91 21.66 -5.27 -19.23
CA ASN A 91 21.99 -6.29 -18.26
C ASN A 91 20.71 -7.05 -17.89
N VAL A 92 20.71 -8.38 -18.04
CA VAL A 92 19.56 -9.25 -17.74
C VAL A 92 19.99 -10.44 -16.88
N ALA A 93 19.43 -10.61 -15.68
CA ALA A 93 19.67 -11.76 -14.82
C ALA A 93 18.38 -12.57 -14.60
N VAL A 94 18.42 -13.88 -14.76
CA VAL A 94 17.25 -14.76 -14.55
C VAL A 94 17.65 -15.98 -13.73
N GLN A 95 17.07 -16.12 -12.55
CA GLN A 95 17.25 -17.24 -11.64
C GLN A 95 15.97 -18.09 -11.60
N LEU A 96 16.11 -19.42 -11.58
CA LEU A 96 14.99 -20.36 -11.45
C LEU A 96 15.29 -21.42 -10.38
N GLY A 97 14.45 -21.54 -9.37
CA GLY A 97 14.58 -22.49 -8.25
C GLY A 97 14.35 -21.81 -6.90
N ALA A 98 14.08 -22.61 -5.87
CA ALA A 98 13.96 -22.09 -4.51
C ALA A 98 15.33 -21.67 -3.95
N ASN A 99 15.33 -20.66 -3.07
CA ASN A 99 16.54 -20.08 -2.47
C ASN A 99 17.58 -19.64 -3.51
N GLY A 100 17.26 -18.65 -4.35
CA GLY A 100 18.22 -18.13 -5.32
C GLY A 100 18.07 -16.65 -5.66
N THR A 101 19.08 -16.13 -6.34
CA THR A 101 19.32 -14.69 -6.52
C THR A 101 19.47 -14.34 -8.00
N ALA A 102 18.79 -13.27 -8.44
CA ALA A 102 19.05 -12.62 -9.73
C ALA A 102 19.41 -11.13 -9.56
N VAL A 103 20.58 -10.74 -10.05
CA VAL A 103 21.10 -9.35 -9.97
C VAL A 103 21.52 -8.85 -11.35
N ALA A 104 20.98 -7.71 -11.78
CA ALA A 104 21.37 -7.02 -13.00
C ALA A 104 21.80 -5.56 -12.74
N ASP A 105 22.92 -5.09 -13.31
CA ASP A 105 23.47 -3.77 -13.00
C ASP A 105 24.05 -3.06 -14.23
N GLY A 106 23.53 -1.86 -14.53
CA GLY A 106 23.98 -0.99 -15.61
C GLY A 106 22.83 -0.34 -16.39
N PHE A 107 23.15 0.52 -17.37
CA PHE A 107 22.26 1.59 -17.87
C PHE A 107 20.80 1.19 -18.16
N LEU A 108 20.61 0.01 -18.77
CA LEU A 108 19.37 -0.76 -18.66
C LEU A 108 19.69 -2.06 -17.92
N ASN A 109 18.82 -2.42 -16.98
CA ASN A 109 18.97 -3.61 -16.14
C ASN A 109 17.59 -4.25 -15.93
N ILE A 110 17.56 -5.59 -15.93
CA ILE A 110 16.37 -6.41 -15.70
C ILE A 110 16.78 -7.64 -14.90
N ALA A 111 16.09 -7.96 -13.81
CA ALA A 111 16.32 -9.18 -13.08
C ALA A 111 15.02 -9.96 -12.84
N ALA A 112 15.11 -11.29 -12.80
CA ALA A 112 13.98 -12.17 -12.49
C ALA A 112 14.34 -13.42 -11.65
N SER A 113 13.47 -13.84 -10.73
CA SER A 113 13.57 -15.11 -9.98
C SER A 113 12.29 -15.91 -10.12
N VAL A 114 12.35 -17.24 -9.96
CA VAL A 114 11.16 -18.09 -9.86
C VAL A 114 11.38 -19.22 -8.87
N SER A 115 10.84 -19.11 -7.64
CA SER A 115 10.97 -20.17 -6.62
C SER A 115 9.76 -21.10 -6.63
N LEU A 116 9.80 -22.14 -7.48
CA LEU A 116 8.73 -23.12 -7.60
C LEU A 116 8.66 -24.10 -6.40
N GLY A 117 8.03 -23.65 -5.33
CA GLY A 117 7.48 -24.49 -4.26
C GLY A 117 8.40 -24.74 -3.06
N THR A 118 7.79 -25.28 -2.02
CA THR A 118 8.27 -25.38 -0.63
C THR A 118 8.38 -24.06 0.13
N THR A 119 7.94 -24.08 1.39
CA THR A 119 8.11 -23.02 2.38
C THR A 119 9.51 -23.14 2.99
N VAL A 120 10.56 -22.85 2.21
CA VAL A 120 11.96 -22.98 2.64
C VAL A 120 12.52 -21.69 3.24
N PRO A 121 13.39 -21.76 4.27
CA PRO A 121 14.09 -20.59 4.78
C PRO A 121 15.00 -19.99 3.71
N GLY A 122 14.76 -18.72 3.34
CA GLY A 122 15.59 -17.94 2.42
C GLY A 122 14.81 -17.20 1.34
N GLY A 123 13.73 -17.79 0.84
CA GLY A 123 12.93 -17.20 -0.23
C GLY A 123 13.66 -17.15 -1.58
N SER A 124 13.79 -15.96 -2.15
CA SER A 124 14.59 -15.61 -3.34
C SER A 124 14.88 -14.10 -3.27
N GLU A 125 15.80 -13.61 -4.08
CA GLU A 125 16.05 -12.17 -4.23
C GLU A 125 16.08 -11.80 -5.72
N VAL A 126 15.49 -10.65 -6.06
CA VAL A 126 15.69 -10.07 -7.39
C VAL A 126 15.93 -8.58 -7.34
N ARG A 127 16.93 -8.15 -8.09
CA ARG A 127 17.46 -6.80 -8.05
C ARG A 127 17.97 -6.39 -9.41
N ALA A 128 17.49 -5.28 -9.94
CA ALA A 128 18.06 -4.68 -11.12
C ALA A 128 18.23 -3.19 -10.88
N GLN A 129 19.46 -2.67 -11.03
CA GLN A 129 19.85 -1.38 -10.48
C GLN A 129 20.68 -0.51 -11.43
N GLY A 130 20.46 0.81 -11.36
CA GLY A 130 21.35 1.86 -11.84
C GLY A 130 21.17 2.30 -13.30
N GLY A 131 21.11 3.61 -13.55
CA GLY A 131 21.04 4.18 -14.90
C GLY A 131 19.68 4.74 -15.24
N PHE A 132 18.96 4.12 -16.19
CA PHE A 132 17.63 4.56 -16.65
C PHE A 132 16.56 3.44 -16.57
N GLY A 133 16.92 2.20 -16.93
CA GLY A 133 16.34 1.00 -16.29
C GLY A 133 16.95 0.87 -14.90
N ASN A 134 16.46 0.17 -13.87
CA ASN A 134 15.23 -0.50 -13.44
C ASN A 134 14.50 -1.53 -14.33
N ILE A 135 14.45 -2.79 -13.84
CA ILE A 135 13.28 -3.68 -13.57
C ILE A 135 13.70 -4.93 -12.75
N ALA A 136 13.05 -5.23 -11.63
CA ALA A 136 13.14 -6.52 -10.96
C ALA A 136 11.75 -7.14 -10.84
N LEU A 137 11.67 -8.47 -10.99
CA LEU A 137 10.43 -9.24 -10.93
C LEU A 137 10.70 -10.59 -10.28
N ASN A 138 10.00 -10.95 -9.23
CA ASN A 138 10.34 -12.14 -8.44
C ASN A 138 9.04 -12.90 -8.17
N LEU A 139 9.04 -14.17 -8.57
CA LEU A 139 7.81 -14.87 -8.94
C LEU A 139 7.66 -16.22 -8.22
N PHE A 140 6.78 -16.26 -7.22
CA PHE A 140 6.43 -17.45 -6.45
C PHE A 140 7.59 -18.04 -5.65
N GLY A 141 7.22 -18.79 -4.62
CA GLY A 141 8.07 -19.09 -3.49
C GLY A 141 7.42 -18.43 -2.30
N ASP A 142 6.87 -19.23 -1.41
CA ASP A 142 6.08 -18.66 -0.34
C ASP A 142 7.02 -17.97 0.65
N GLY A 143 7.16 -16.66 0.47
CA GLY A 143 6.70 -15.78 1.54
C GLY A 143 5.43 -16.39 2.11
N THR A 144 5.47 -16.75 3.39
CA THR A 144 4.33 -17.37 4.07
C THR A 144 3.54 -16.33 4.87
N GLN A 145 3.95 -15.06 4.78
CA GLN A 145 3.38 -13.90 5.48
C GLN A 145 3.51 -12.59 4.65
N LEU A 146 2.48 -11.70 4.62
CA LEU A 146 2.29 -10.34 3.96
C LEU A 146 3.60 -9.51 3.75
N PRO A 147 3.66 -8.40 2.99
CA PRO A 147 4.27 -8.64 1.71
C PRO A 147 5.83 -8.58 1.62
N ASP A 148 6.59 -7.74 2.35
CA ASP A 148 8.08 -7.71 2.51
C ASP A 148 8.95 -8.95 2.21
N GLU A 149 8.36 -10.10 2.51
CA GLU A 149 8.98 -11.12 3.34
C GLU A 149 8.62 -12.55 2.91
N GLY A 150 7.84 -12.68 1.84
CA GLY A 150 8.46 -13.32 0.71
C GLY A 150 9.47 -12.39 0.05
N LEU A 151 10.63 -12.95 -0.29
CA LEU A 151 11.00 -12.91 -1.70
C LEU A 151 11.32 -11.47 -2.25
N SER A 152 12.01 -10.57 -1.54
CA SER A 152 12.01 -9.12 -1.88
C SER A 152 12.68 -8.72 -3.23
N VAL A 153 12.22 -7.61 -3.84
CA VAL A 153 12.31 -7.32 -5.30
C VAL A 153 12.55 -5.85 -5.63
N ILE A 154 13.55 -5.56 -6.45
CA ILE A 154 14.26 -4.28 -6.40
C ILE A 154 14.64 -3.75 -7.80
N ALA A 155 13.72 -3.16 -8.56
CA ALA A 155 14.08 -2.32 -9.72
C ALA A 155 14.54 -0.93 -9.28
N ASP A 156 15.75 -0.50 -9.57
CA ASP A 156 16.32 0.84 -9.35
C ASP A 156 17.04 1.33 -10.62
N GLY A 157 17.12 2.62 -10.88
CA GLY A 157 17.56 3.14 -12.19
C GLY A 157 17.65 4.66 -12.23
N MET A 158 16.67 5.31 -12.87
CA MET A 158 16.42 6.74 -12.65
C MET A 158 15.11 6.96 -11.87
N LEU A 159 14.95 6.51 -10.62
CA LEU A 159 15.78 5.89 -9.57
C LEU A 159 14.84 5.05 -8.67
N ASN A 160 14.41 3.87 -9.15
CA ASN A 160 13.32 3.05 -8.58
C ASN A 160 13.69 2.22 -7.33
N PHE A 161 12.72 1.53 -6.75
CA PHE A 161 12.93 0.26 -6.03
C PHE A 161 11.67 -0.59 -6.29
N ALA A 162 11.73 -1.79 -6.91
CA ALA A 162 10.52 -2.48 -7.39
C ALA A 162 10.35 -4.01 -7.49
N GLY A 163 9.15 -4.50 -7.10
CA GLY A 163 8.44 -5.72 -7.51
C GLY A 163 7.90 -6.56 -6.33
N ASN A 164 7.00 -7.53 -6.58
CA ASN A 164 6.88 -8.91 -5.99
C ASN A 164 5.49 -9.53 -6.24
N LEU A 165 5.36 -10.87 -6.18
CA LEU A 165 4.31 -11.54 -6.94
C LEU A 165 3.63 -12.82 -6.38
N GLY A 166 4.27 -13.66 -5.54
CA GLY A 166 3.69 -15.00 -5.27
C GLY A 166 4.22 -15.75 -4.05
N GLY A 167 3.38 -16.60 -3.44
CA GLY A 167 3.04 -16.48 -2.01
C GLY A 167 1.92 -15.44 -1.87
N ALA A 168 1.30 -15.21 -0.70
CA ALA A 168 0.37 -14.07 -0.57
C ALA A 168 1.14 -12.74 -0.40
N ASP A 169 1.54 -12.38 0.82
CA ASP A 169 2.95 -12.48 1.23
C ASP A 169 4.10 -11.81 0.46
N ASN A 170 3.85 -10.95 -0.54
CA ASN A 170 4.92 -10.52 -1.46
C ASN A 170 5.18 -9.01 -1.72
N ALA A 171 6.45 -8.67 -1.53
CA ALA A 171 7.17 -7.41 -1.38
C ALA A 171 6.87 -6.18 -2.27
N VAL A 172 5.80 -6.07 -3.06
CA VAL A 172 5.60 -5.05 -4.13
C VAL A 172 6.24 -3.68 -3.87
N LEU A 173 7.52 -3.58 -4.25
CA LEU A 173 8.17 -2.32 -4.49
C LEU A 173 7.71 -1.85 -5.93
N ALA A 174 7.93 -0.62 -6.35
CA ALA A 174 7.55 -0.03 -7.65
C ALA A 174 8.37 1.25 -7.89
N GLY A 175 8.77 1.56 -9.12
CA GLY A 175 7.83 2.05 -10.15
C GLY A 175 7.36 3.49 -9.87
N ARG A 176 7.78 4.05 -8.73
CA ARG A 176 7.57 5.42 -8.27
C ARG A 176 8.32 6.44 -9.14
N ASN A 177 9.22 5.95 -10.01
CA ASN A 177 9.85 6.63 -11.13
C ASN A 177 9.42 6.01 -12.48
N GLY A 178 8.12 5.85 -12.71
CA GLY A 178 7.59 5.72 -14.09
C GLY A 178 7.73 7.03 -14.86
N ASP A 179 7.41 8.16 -14.21
CA ASP A 179 7.64 9.52 -14.72
C ASP A 179 9.13 9.94 -14.78
N ASN A 180 10.04 9.00 -14.50
CA ASN A 180 11.28 9.29 -13.76
C ASN A 180 11.03 10.21 -12.54
N GLY A 181 9.88 10.09 -11.88
CA GLY A 181 9.63 10.75 -10.60
C GLY A 181 10.66 10.27 -9.60
N VAL A 182 11.66 11.09 -9.25
CA VAL A 182 12.98 10.60 -8.82
C VAL A 182 13.01 10.09 -7.37
N LEU A 183 13.93 9.16 -7.05
CA LEU A 183 14.36 8.68 -5.72
C LEU A 183 13.31 7.91 -4.93
N ASN A 184 12.95 6.72 -5.44
CA ASN A 184 11.54 6.35 -5.37
C ASN A 184 11.26 4.83 -5.34
N ALA A 185 11.06 4.31 -4.13
CA ALA A 185 10.71 2.92 -3.79
C ALA A 185 9.22 2.67 -3.52
N ALA A 186 8.68 1.52 -3.95
CA ALA A 186 7.52 0.95 -3.24
C ALA A 186 7.94 0.08 -2.04
N VAL A 187 7.06 -0.57 -1.27
CA VAL A 187 7.38 -1.35 -0.04
C VAL A 187 6.21 -2.24 0.38
N SER A 188 6.46 -3.18 1.29
CA SER A 188 5.58 -4.22 1.80
C SER A 188 5.76 -4.58 3.31
N MET A 189 5.13 -5.65 3.87
CA MET A 189 5.50 -6.46 5.10
C MET A 189 4.30 -7.26 5.75
N LEU A 190 4.65 -8.36 6.47
CA LEU A 190 4.03 -9.60 7.07
C LEU A 190 2.53 -9.80 7.50
N GLY A 191 1.99 -11.04 7.50
CA GLY A 191 0.53 -11.42 7.67
C GLY A 191 -0.07 -12.36 6.56
N THR A 192 -1.07 -12.00 5.70
CA THR A 192 -1.41 -12.62 4.34
C THR A 192 -2.22 -11.72 3.32
N GLY A 193 -1.75 -11.51 2.06
CA GLY A 193 -2.43 -10.79 0.94
C GLY A 193 -1.95 -9.36 0.53
N SER A 194 -1.12 -9.26 -0.53
CA SER A 194 -0.37 -8.11 -1.13
C SER A 194 -0.65 -6.63 -0.76
N ASN A 195 0.46 -5.87 -0.73
CA ASN A 195 0.59 -4.43 -0.48
C ASN A 195 1.04 -3.77 -1.80
N VAL A 196 0.85 -2.46 -1.92
CA VAL A 196 1.47 -1.64 -2.95
C VAL A 196 1.90 -0.30 -2.33
N VAL A 197 2.91 0.32 -2.92
CA VAL A 197 3.32 1.69 -2.62
C VAL A 197 3.51 2.34 -4.02
N ALA A 198 4.45 3.26 -4.23
CA ALA A 198 4.57 4.06 -5.45
C ALA A 198 3.39 5.04 -5.62
N GLY A 199 3.54 6.16 -6.29
CA GLY A 199 3.93 6.36 -7.69
C GLY A 199 4.21 7.83 -8.01
N ASN A 200 4.81 8.06 -9.18
CA ASN A 200 4.59 9.23 -10.03
C ASN A 200 4.89 10.61 -9.41
N GLY A 201 6.13 11.08 -9.59
CA GLY A 201 6.66 12.36 -9.10
C GLY A 201 7.66 12.19 -7.95
N PHE A 202 8.32 13.26 -7.49
CA PHE A 202 9.54 13.17 -6.67
C PHE A 202 9.30 12.71 -5.22
N LEU A 203 9.98 11.67 -4.73
CA LEU A 203 10.00 11.25 -3.30
C LEU A 203 8.72 10.62 -2.66
N ASN A 204 7.86 9.91 -3.41
CA ASN A 204 6.52 9.47 -2.98
C ASN A 204 6.39 8.11 -2.24
N ALA A 205 6.92 7.98 -1.02
CA ALA A 205 6.93 6.76 -0.21
C ALA A 205 5.57 6.28 0.34
N ALA A 206 5.49 5.05 0.84
CA ALA A 206 4.32 4.48 1.54
C ALA A 206 4.70 3.10 2.16
N ALA A 207 3.77 2.42 2.83
CA ALA A 207 3.89 1.03 3.30
C ALA A 207 2.53 0.48 3.79
N GLN A 208 2.43 -0.84 3.96
CA GLN A 208 1.39 -1.64 4.61
C GLN A 208 2.15 -2.85 5.19
N LEU A 209 2.44 -2.76 6.48
CA LEU A 209 2.94 -3.85 7.29
C LEU A 209 1.73 -4.61 7.81
N GLY A 210 1.25 -5.54 6.99
CA GLY A 210 0.33 -6.57 7.40
C GLY A 210 -1.14 -6.21 7.43
N GLY A 211 -1.90 -7.12 8.02
CA GLY A 211 -3.36 -7.18 8.01
C GLY A 211 -3.99 -7.68 6.70
N THR A 212 -4.90 -8.65 6.76
CA THR A 212 -5.22 -9.47 5.58
C THR A 212 -6.05 -8.73 4.53
N GLY A 213 -5.59 -8.77 3.26
CA GLY A 213 -6.24 -8.09 2.14
C GLY A 213 -6.22 -6.55 2.20
N ASN A 214 -5.26 -5.98 2.92
CA ASN A 214 -5.03 -4.54 3.03
C ASN A 214 -4.41 -3.92 1.75
N ARG A 215 -4.35 -2.58 1.65
CA ARG A 215 -3.74 -1.81 0.55
C ARG A 215 -3.14 -0.46 0.99
N ALA A 216 -1.91 -0.14 0.60
CA ALA A 216 -1.35 1.22 0.63
C ALA A 216 -1.11 1.79 -0.80
N PHE A 217 -0.93 3.12 -0.95
CA PHE A 217 -0.66 3.82 -2.22
C PHE A 217 -0.20 5.28 -2.03
N ALA A 218 0.86 5.76 -2.66
CA ALA A 218 1.31 7.16 -2.57
C ALA A 218 1.55 7.82 -3.94
N LEU A 219 0.51 8.31 -4.60
CA LEU A 219 0.47 8.50 -6.06
C LEU A 219 0.35 9.97 -6.51
N ASN A 220 1.09 10.35 -7.55
CA ASN A 220 0.94 11.62 -8.27
C ASN A 220 1.26 12.85 -7.41
N GLY A 221 2.55 13.14 -7.18
CA GLY A 221 2.91 14.28 -6.33
C GLY A 221 4.39 14.40 -6.00
N THR A 222 4.68 15.13 -4.93
CA THR A 222 6.03 15.22 -4.37
C THR A 222 6.01 14.96 -2.86
N ALA A 223 6.93 14.15 -2.34
CA ALA A 223 6.99 13.78 -0.92
C ALA A 223 5.66 13.24 -0.36
N LEU A 224 4.95 12.41 -1.13
CA LEU A 224 3.78 11.68 -0.63
C LEU A 224 4.21 10.54 0.32
N VAL A 225 3.38 10.25 1.33
CA VAL A 225 3.58 9.18 2.33
C VAL A 225 2.25 8.49 2.62
N ALA A 226 2.09 7.19 2.35
CA ALA A 226 0.87 6.43 2.69
C ALA A 226 1.18 5.13 3.48
N ALA A 227 1.22 5.21 4.80
CA ALA A 227 1.62 4.11 5.68
C ALA A 227 0.41 3.38 6.28
N GLN A 228 0.50 2.06 6.41
CA GLN A 228 -0.54 1.19 6.95
C GLN A 228 0.11 0.07 7.78
N LEU A 229 -0.62 -0.42 8.78
CA LEU A 229 -0.13 -1.41 9.73
C LEU A 229 -1.30 -2.25 10.24
N GLY A 230 -1.35 -3.55 9.95
CA GLY A 230 -2.32 -4.48 10.54
C GLY A 230 -3.80 -4.28 10.14
N GLY A 231 -4.69 -5.02 10.80
CA GLY A 231 -6.14 -5.01 10.51
C GLY A 231 -6.57 -5.97 9.40
N THR A 232 -7.69 -5.70 8.71
CA THR A 232 -8.14 -6.48 7.53
C THR A 232 -8.91 -5.63 6.52
N GLY A 233 -8.73 -5.87 5.21
CA GLY A 233 -9.48 -5.22 4.12
C GLY A 233 -9.37 -3.69 4.05
N ASN A 234 -8.37 -3.10 4.70
CA ASN A 234 -8.20 -1.66 4.84
C ASN A 234 -7.51 -1.02 3.63
N ALA A 235 -7.62 0.30 3.45
CA ALA A 235 -6.94 1.02 2.38
C ALA A 235 -6.42 2.41 2.79
N VAL A 236 -5.14 2.70 2.52
CA VAL A 236 -4.49 4.00 2.79
C VAL A 236 -3.95 4.61 1.50
N TYR A 237 -4.22 5.89 1.26
CA TYR A 237 -3.79 6.59 0.07
C TYR A 237 -3.28 8.02 0.37
N ALA A 238 -2.09 8.37 -0.13
CA ALA A 238 -1.63 9.75 -0.24
C ALA A 238 -1.59 10.16 -1.73
N ARG A 239 -2.36 11.16 -2.17
CA ARG A 239 -2.59 11.37 -3.63
C ARG A 239 -2.69 12.82 -4.09
N ASN A 240 -2.17 13.11 -5.29
CA ASN A 240 -2.42 14.35 -6.04
C ASN A 240 -1.97 15.64 -5.32
N GLY A 241 -0.72 15.74 -4.87
CA GLY A 241 -0.27 16.94 -4.16
C GLY A 241 1.21 16.97 -3.77
N SER A 242 1.52 17.65 -2.68
CA SER A 242 2.88 17.78 -2.16
C SER A 242 2.93 17.67 -0.64
N ALA A 243 3.88 16.91 -0.10
CA ALA A 243 4.03 16.63 1.33
C ALA A 243 2.73 16.11 1.98
N LEU A 244 2.08 15.12 1.36
CA LEU A 244 0.83 14.53 1.88
C LEU A 244 1.12 13.26 2.67
N ALA A 245 0.49 13.08 3.84
CA ALA A 245 0.73 11.95 4.73
C ALA A 245 -0.57 11.23 5.13
N ALA A 246 -0.81 10.03 4.59
CA ALA A 246 -1.88 9.14 5.01
C ALA A 246 -1.30 8.02 5.90
N ALA A 247 -1.96 7.70 7.01
CA ALA A 247 -1.48 6.73 8.00
C ALA A 247 -2.64 5.92 8.59
N GLN A 248 -2.52 4.58 8.63
CA GLN A 248 -3.46 3.73 9.36
C GLN A 248 -2.75 2.71 10.24
N ILE A 249 -3.31 2.52 11.43
CA ILE A 249 -2.96 1.44 12.36
C ILE A 249 -4.25 0.66 12.65
N ASP A 250 -4.28 -0.61 12.27
CA ASP A 250 -5.29 -1.62 12.60
C ASP A 250 -6.75 -1.29 12.18
N GLY A 251 -7.69 -2.16 12.57
CA GLY A 251 -9.12 -2.06 12.26
C GLY A 251 -9.55 -2.89 11.05
N SER A 252 -10.82 -2.84 10.65
CA SER A 252 -11.29 -3.57 9.45
C SER A 252 -12.11 -2.73 8.46
N GLY A 253 -11.86 -2.92 7.16
CA GLY A 253 -12.62 -2.28 6.07
C GLY A 253 -12.57 -0.75 6.06
N ASN A 254 -11.51 -0.15 6.58
CA ASN A 254 -11.37 1.31 6.69
C ASN A 254 -10.68 1.94 5.47
N GLN A 255 -10.84 3.26 5.32
CA GLN A 255 -10.22 4.06 4.26
C GLN A 255 -9.59 5.34 4.83
N VAL A 256 -8.30 5.56 4.57
CA VAL A 256 -7.56 6.78 4.96
C VAL A 256 -7.00 7.48 3.72
N ASP A 257 -7.30 8.76 3.55
CA ASP A 257 -7.01 9.55 2.35
C ASP A 257 -6.38 10.90 2.70
N ALA A 258 -5.09 11.09 2.39
CA ALA A 258 -4.45 12.40 2.35
C ALA A 258 -4.35 12.84 0.89
N THR A 259 -5.13 13.84 0.47
CA THR A 259 -5.31 14.15 -0.96
C THR A 259 -5.17 15.64 -1.27
N ASN A 260 -4.97 15.98 -2.54
CA ASN A 260 -5.18 17.29 -3.15
C ASN A 260 -4.60 18.50 -2.38
N GLY A 261 -3.40 18.98 -2.75
CA GLY A 261 -2.84 20.23 -2.24
C GLY A 261 -1.51 20.05 -1.51
N PHE A 262 -1.31 20.72 -0.37
CA PHE A 262 -0.02 20.80 0.34
C PHE A 262 -0.13 20.50 1.84
N LEU A 263 0.75 19.67 2.40
CA LEU A 263 0.78 19.38 3.86
C LEU A 263 -0.54 18.80 4.44
N ASN A 264 -1.36 18.10 3.65
CA ASN A 264 -2.55 17.44 4.20
C ASN A 264 -2.17 16.09 4.84
N ALA A 265 -2.68 15.83 6.05
CA ALA A 265 -2.38 14.65 6.85
C ALA A 265 -3.66 13.92 7.30
N ALA A 266 -3.79 12.63 7.00
CA ALA A 266 -4.91 11.79 7.40
C ALA A 266 -4.40 10.61 8.23
N ALA A 267 -4.93 10.40 9.44
CA ALA A 267 -4.45 9.39 10.37
C ALA A 267 -5.60 8.60 11.03
N GLN A 268 -5.53 7.27 11.05
CA GLN A 268 -6.49 6.42 11.74
C GLN A 268 -5.83 5.39 12.66
N PHE A 269 -6.45 5.17 13.82
CA PHE A 269 -6.14 4.11 14.76
C PHE A 269 -7.40 3.27 15.07
N GLY A 270 -7.44 2.03 14.60
CA GLY A 270 -8.47 1.02 14.88
C GLY A 270 -9.87 1.30 14.31
N GLY A 271 -10.84 0.49 14.74
CA GLY A 271 -12.25 0.61 14.35
C GLY A 271 -12.61 -0.03 13.00
N THR A 272 -13.88 0.01 12.64
CA THR A 272 -14.44 -0.70 11.46
C THR A 272 -15.20 0.22 10.51
N GLY A 273 -14.98 0.07 9.20
CA GLY A 273 -15.78 0.72 8.15
C GLY A 273 -15.64 2.25 8.08
N ASN A 274 -14.63 2.83 8.74
CA ASN A 274 -14.41 4.26 8.83
C ASN A 274 -13.80 4.87 7.56
N VAL A 275 -13.99 6.18 7.40
CA VAL A 275 -13.43 6.98 6.30
C VAL A 275 -12.79 8.24 6.89
N VAL A 276 -11.48 8.41 6.71
CA VAL A 276 -10.71 9.55 7.24
C VAL A 276 -10.02 10.29 6.09
N ILE A 277 -10.38 11.55 5.84
CA ILE A 277 -9.96 12.31 4.65
C ILE A 277 -9.40 13.69 5.03
N ALA A 278 -8.16 13.98 4.66
CA ALA A 278 -7.62 15.34 4.62
C ALA A 278 -7.42 15.77 3.16
N THR A 279 -8.01 16.88 2.73
CA THR A 279 -8.12 17.19 1.29
C THR A 279 -8.28 18.68 0.97
N ASN A 280 -7.84 19.07 -0.24
CA ASN A 280 -8.07 20.35 -0.91
C ASN A 280 -7.60 21.59 -0.10
N GLY A 281 -6.47 22.18 -0.54
CA GLY A 281 -5.88 23.37 0.05
C GLY A 281 -4.57 23.08 0.78
N ALA A 282 -4.32 23.69 1.94
CA ALA A 282 -3.05 23.56 2.65
C ALA A 282 -3.15 23.30 4.17
N ALA A 283 -2.26 22.43 4.67
CA ALA A 283 -2.06 22.13 6.09
C ALA A 283 -3.32 21.58 6.81
N ASN A 284 -4.11 20.73 6.13
CA ASN A 284 -5.34 20.17 6.69
C ASN A 284 -5.09 18.82 7.38
N SER A 285 -5.66 18.59 8.56
CA SER A 285 -5.44 17.36 9.35
C SER A 285 -6.74 16.62 9.71
N ALA A 286 -6.87 15.36 9.31
CA ALA A 286 -7.98 14.48 9.68
C ALA A 286 -7.48 13.33 10.57
N SER A 287 -8.09 13.11 11.73
CA SER A 287 -7.66 12.04 12.65
C SER A 287 -8.82 11.23 13.23
N GLN A 288 -8.62 9.92 13.41
CA GLN A 288 -9.56 9.06 14.11
C GLN A 288 -8.90 8.10 15.09
N ILE A 289 -9.51 7.96 16.27
CA ILE A 289 -9.11 7.02 17.33
C ILE A 289 -10.33 6.17 17.71
N GLY A 290 -10.38 4.94 17.19
CA GLY A 290 -11.41 3.93 17.47
C GLY A 290 -12.82 4.29 16.99
N GLY A 291 -13.78 3.44 17.36
CA GLY A 291 -15.17 3.52 16.94
C GLY A 291 -15.39 3.14 15.47
N ASP A 292 -16.65 2.88 15.10
CA ASP A 292 -17.02 2.27 13.82
C ASP A 292 -17.90 3.19 12.97
N TYR A 293 -17.90 3.01 11.66
CA TYR A 293 -18.73 3.74 10.69
C TYR A 293 -18.67 5.27 10.82
N ASN A 294 -17.49 5.83 11.00
CA ASN A 294 -17.26 7.27 10.98
C ASN A 294 -17.00 7.78 9.54
N THR A 295 -17.20 9.09 9.36
CA THR A 295 -16.62 9.89 8.28
C THR A 295 -15.97 11.12 8.90
N VAL A 296 -14.65 11.19 8.91
CA VAL A 296 -13.87 12.34 9.41
C VAL A 296 -13.22 13.03 8.23
N ARG A 297 -13.53 14.31 7.99
CA ARG A 297 -13.09 15.04 6.81
C ARG A 297 -12.61 16.45 7.16
N ALA A 298 -11.37 16.76 6.80
CA ALA A 298 -10.75 18.07 6.96
C ALA A 298 -10.43 18.68 5.59
N GLY A 299 -10.91 19.91 5.37
CA GLY A 299 -10.52 20.78 4.28
C GLY A 299 -11.63 21.04 3.27
N GLY A 300 -11.27 20.98 1.99
CA GLY A 300 -12.07 21.55 0.92
C GLY A 300 -13.15 20.65 0.31
N ASP A 301 -14.32 21.22 0.06
CA ASP A 301 -15.45 20.59 -0.64
C ASP A 301 -15.83 21.42 -1.88
N GLY A 302 -16.28 20.73 -2.94
CA GLY A 302 -16.90 21.37 -4.12
C GLY A 302 -16.03 22.34 -4.93
N GLY A 303 -14.71 22.37 -4.71
CA GLY A 303 -13.78 23.31 -5.38
C GLY A 303 -13.40 24.54 -4.55
N ALA A 304 -13.73 24.58 -3.26
CA ALA A 304 -13.20 25.56 -2.31
C ALA A 304 -12.16 24.92 -1.39
N ASP A 305 -11.06 25.63 -1.10
CA ASP A 305 -9.92 25.12 -0.31
C ASP A 305 -10.11 25.27 1.21
N GLY A 306 -9.58 24.29 1.96
CA GLY A 306 -9.31 24.41 3.40
C GLY A 306 -7.88 24.87 3.67
N TYR A 307 -7.70 25.76 4.65
CA TYR A 307 -6.38 26.22 5.11
C TYR A 307 -6.27 26.04 6.63
N PHE A 308 -5.32 25.23 7.10
CA PHE A 308 -5.17 24.90 8.53
C PHE A 308 -6.46 24.36 9.17
N THR A 309 -7.23 23.53 8.44
CA THR A 309 -8.43 22.89 8.99
C THR A 309 -8.10 21.60 9.72
N SER A 310 -8.86 21.24 10.76
CA SER A 310 -8.68 20.00 11.51
C SER A 310 -10.00 19.32 11.82
N ALA A 311 -10.13 18.04 11.49
CA ALA A 311 -11.28 17.21 11.84
C ALA A 311 -10.83 16.01 12.67
N PHE A 312 -11.49 15.71 13.79
CA PHE A 312 -11.15 14.55 14.62
C PHE A 312 -12.36 13.77 15.14
N SER A 313 -12.21 12.44 15.27
CA SER A 313 -13.18 11.58 15.98
C SER A 313 -12.46 10.68 16.98
N VAL A 314 -12.98 10.62 18.21
CA VAL A 314 -12.44 9.81 19.30
C VAL A 314 -13.55 8.99 19.93
N LEU A 315 -13.49 7.67 19.80
CA LEU A 315 -14.43 6.71 20.40
C LEU A 315 -15.91 7.02 20.11
N SER A 316 -16.19 7.60 18.95
CA SER A 316 -17.54 7.86 18.44
C SER A 316 -17.89 6.85 17.36
N SER A 317 -19.17 6.54 17.17
CA SER A 317 -19.62 5.50 16.22
C SER A 317 -20.85 5.91 15.42
N GLY A 318 -20.92 5.49 14.16
CA GLY A 318 -22.20 5.29 13.47
C GLY A 318 -22.82 3.95 13.88
N ARG A 319 -24.14 3.79 13.69
CA ARG A 319 -24.78 2.47 13.89
C ARG A 319 -24.43 1.48 12.78
N ASP A 320 -24.33 1.99 11.57
CA ASP A 320 -24.11 1.24 10.34
C ASP A 320 -23.52 2.17 9.27
N ALA A 321 -23.25 1.63 8.07
CA ALA A 321 -22.65 2.37 6.96
C ALA A 321 -23.53 3.50 6.37
N LEU A 322 -24.82 3.56 6.71
CA LEU A 322 -25.78 4.61 6.32
C LEU A 322 -25.92 5.67 7.42
N GLN A 323 -25.90 5.27 8.69
CA GLN A 323 -26.05 6.12 9.88
C GLN A 323 -24.69 6.45 10.48
N ARG A 324 -23.80 7.05 9.68
CA ARG A 324 -22.41 7.36 10.04
C ARG A 324 -22.25 8.55 10.99
N ASN A 325 -21.38 8.44 11.99
CA ASN A 325 -20.92 9.60 12.75
C ASN A 325 -19.99 10.45 11.85
N THR A 326 -20.39 11.69 11.59
CA THR A 326 -19.81 12.55 10.54
C THR A 326 -19.22 13.82 11.14
N VAL A 327 -17.92 14.03 10.92
CA VAL A 327 -17.15 15.19 11.38
C VAL A 327 -16.54 15.90 10.16
N LEU A 328 -16.95 17.13 9.91
CA LEU A 328 -16.49 17.93 8.77
C LEU A 328 -15.94 19.28 9.23
N ALA A 329 -14.65 19.53 8.97
CA ALA A 329 -14.05 20.85 9.03
C ALA A 329 -13.96 21.40 7.59
N SER A 330 -14.90 22.28 7.25
CA SER A 330 -15.17 22.75 5.88
C SER A 330 -14.22 23.90 5.46
N PRO A 331 -14.28 24.40 4.21
CA PRO A 331 -13.43 25.49 3.71
C PRO A 331 -13.32 26.73 4.62
N GLY A 332 -12.15 27.36 4.56
CA GLY A 332 -11.78 28.55 5.34
C GLY A 332 -10.59 28.33 6.29
N PRO A 333 -9.98 29.42 6.81
CA PRO A 333 -8.83 29.31 7.70
C PRO A 333 -9.26 28.89 9.12
N LEU A 334 -8.52 27.95 9.73
CA LEU A 334 -8.69 27.55 11.14
C LEU A 334 -10.10 27.03 11.50
N ALA A 335 -10.66 26.18 10.64
CA ALA A 335 -11.86 25.40 10.96
C ALA A 335 -11.49 24.12 11.74
N ILE A 336 -11.98 23.98 12.98
CA ILE A 336 -11.75 22.78 13.81
C ILE A 336 -13.08 22.10 14.15
N ALA A 337 -13.25 20.84 13.74
CA ALA A 337 -14.41 20.00 14.04
C ALA A 337 -13.99 18.76 14.85
N GLY A 338 -14.76 18.41 15.88
CA GLY A 338 -14.43 17.30 16.79
C GLY A 338 -15.62 16.49 17.28
N SER A 339 -15.45 15.17 17.34
CA SER A 339 -16.39 14.23 17.95
C SER A 339 -15.68 13.41 19.02
N VAL A 340 -16.27 13.32 20.22
CA VAL A 340 -15.78 12.51 21.34
C VAL A 340 -16.94 11.77 21.97
N GLY A 341 -16.95 10.43 21.92
CA GLY A 341 -17.99 9.60 22.52
C GLY A 341 -19.41 9.90 22.02
N GLN A 342 -19.59 10.16 20.71
CA GLN A 342 -20.89 10.44 20.10
C GLN A 342 -21.41 9.24 19.31
N GLU A 343 -22.73 9.03 19.29
CA GLU A 343 -23.40 8.08 18.39
C GLU A 343 -24.10 8.83 17.24
N SER A 344 -23.82 8.44 16.00
CA SER A 344 -24.50 8.90 14.76
C SER A 344 -24.63 10.43 14.64
N ALA A 345 -23.69 11.19 15.20
CA ALA A 345 -23.77 12.64 15.21
C ALA A 345 -23.27 13.26 13.90
N THR A 346 -23.78 14.44 13.58
CA THR A 346 -23.20 15.31 12.56
C THR A 346 -22.61 16.54 13.24
N ILE A 347 -21.31 16.74 13.07
CA ILE A 347 -20.51 17.87 13.56
C ILE A 347 -19.90 18.56 12.34
N VAL A 348 -20.27 19.82 12.10
CA VAL A 348 -19.73 20.62 10.98
C VAL A 348 -19.18 21.94 11.52
N GLN A 349 -17.98 22.32 11.07
CA GLN A 349 -17.40 23.64 11.31
C GLN A 349 -17.17 24.33 9.96
N ASN A 350 -18.00 25.34 9.64
CA ASN A 350 -17.89 26.14 8.43
C ASN A 350 -17.10 27.42 8.73
N GLY A 351 -15.95 27.61 8.07
CA GLY A 351 -15.08 28.75 8.31
C GLY A 351 -14.41 28.74 9.70
N PRO A 352 -13.78 29.87 10.11
CA PRO A 352 -12.95 29.92 11.31
C PRO A 352 -13.73 29.62 12.59
N GLY A 353 -13.20 28.72 13.43
CA GLY A 353 -13.78 28.41 14.73
C GLY A 353 -13.57 26.98 15.18
N ILE A 354 -14.14 26.64 16.34
CA ILE A 354 -14.05 25.32 16.98
C ILE A 354 -15.46 24.82 17.28
N ASN A 355 -15.76 23.59 16.85
CA ASN A 355 -17.00 22.88 17.13
C ASN A 355 -16.71 21.43 17.55
N ILE A 356 -16.73 21.16 18.86
CA ILE A 356 -16.51 19.82 19.44
C ILE A 356 -17.80 19.38 20.12
N ASN A 357 -18.37 18.22 19.78
CA ASN A 357 -19.64 17.73 20.37
C ASN A 357 -20.78 18.78 20.39
N ARG A 358 -20.87 19.60 19.34
CA ARG A 358 -21.82 20.75 19.20
C ARG A 358 -21.59 21.93 20.17
N SER A 359 -20.54 21.89 21.00
CA SER A 359 -20.12 23.00 21.89
C SER A 359 -19.41 24.15 21.14
N SER A 360 -20.00 24.61 20.05
CA SER A 360 -19.47 25.78 19.32
C SER A 360 -19.41 27.02 20.23
N ALA A 361 -18.30 27.75 20.22
CA ALA A 361 -18.16 28.98 21.00
C ALA A 361 -19.18 30.07 20.60
N ALA A 362 -19.77 29.95 19.41
CA ALA A 362 -20.91 30.77 18.97
C ALA A 362 -22.17 30.55 19.82
N ALA A 363 -22.41 29.33 20.33
CA ALA A 363 -23.51 29.06 21.26
C ALA A 363 -23.29 29.77 22.60
N ALA A 364 -22.06 29.76 23.13
CA ALA A 364 -21.71 30.50 24.35
C ALA A 364 -21.85 32.03 24.17
N ARG A 365 -21.47 32.57 23.00
CA ARG A 365 -21.72 33.99 22.65
C ARG A 365 -23.21 34.32 22.52
N ARG A 366 -24.04 33.40 22.01
CA ARG A 366 -25.51 33.58 22.00
C ARG A 366 -26.13 33.49 23.39
N ALA A 367 -25.66 32.59 24.25
CA ALA A 367 -26.13 32.48 25.63
C ALA A 367 -25.88 33.78 26.44
N SER A 368 -24.68 34.37 26.29
CA SER A 368 -24.32 35.65 26.92
C SER A 368 -25.00 36.88 26.30
N ALA A 369 -25.46 36.81 25.04
CA ALA A 369 -26.31 37.83 24.44
C ALA A 369 -27.77 37.73 24.92
N ALA A 370 -28.30 36.51 25.08
CA ALA A 370 -29.68 36.25 25.49
C ALA A 370 -29.98 36.65 26.94
N THR A 371 -28.97 36.84 27.80
CA THR A 371 -29.17 37.26 29.20
C THR A 371 -29.43 38.76 29.38
N ARG A 372 -29.35 39.58 28.32
CA ARG A 372 -29.72 41.00 28.38
C ARG A 372 -31.20 41.20 28.03
N SER A 373 -32.08 40.63 28.84
CA SER A 373 -33.51 40.93 28.80
C SER A 373 -33.75 42.40 29.17
N THR A 374 -34.35 43.15 28.24
CA THR A 374 -34.95 44.46 28.57
C THR A 374 -36.09 44.24 29.56
N PRO A 375 -36.19 44.99 30.66
CA PRO A 375 -37.34 44.93 31.55
C PRO A 375 -38.64 45.18 30.78
N ALA A 376 -39.65 44.33 30.99
CA ALA A 376 -40.97 44.52 30.39
C ALA A 376 -41.71 45.62 31.17
N ASP A 377 -42.02 46.71 30.50
CA ASP A 377 -42.66 47.88 31.12
C ASP A 377 -44.19 47.84 30.96
N GLY A 378 -44.90 48.15 32.06
CA GLY A 378 -46.34 48.36 32.11
C GLY A 378 -47.20 47.29 32.82
N PRO A 379 -48.50 47.58 33.05
CA PRO A 379 -49.19 48.86 32.85
C PRO A 379 -49.77 49.44 34.16
N GLY A 380 -49.37 50.66 34.52
CA GLY A 380 -49.90 51.36 35.71
C GLY A 380 -51.31 51.93 35.49
N THR A 381 -52.34 51.29 36.04
CA THR A 381 -53.73 51.74 35.98
C THR A 381 -53.98 52.99 36.85
N LYS A 382 -54.09 54.17 36.23
CA LYS A 382 -54.54 55.39 36.91
C LYS A 382 -56.06 55.47 37.00
N ALA A 383 -56.59 55.33 38.20
CA ALA A 383 -57.97 55.71 38.54
C ALA A 383 -57.95 57.05 39.30
N THR A 384 -58.59 58.08 38.74
CA THR A 384 -58.79 59.39 39.39
C THR A 384 -60.01 60.03 38.71
N ALA A 385 -61.23 59.75 39.20
CA ALA A 385 -61.93 60.49 40.25
C ALA A 385 -62.46 61.87 39.77
N ARG A 386 -63.79 62.00 39.73
CA ARG A 386 -64.52 63.24 39.39
C ARG A 386 -64.25 64.34 40.41
N ARG A 387 -64.07 65.57 39.91
CA ARG A 387 -64.89 66.73 40.29
C ARG A 387 -64.99 67.69 39.11
#